data_AF-A0A3C0KHR3-F1
#
_entry.id   AF-A0A3C0KHR3-F1
#
_cell.length_a   1.000
_cell.length_b   1.000
_cell.length_c   1.000
_cell.angle_alpha   90.00
_cell.angle_beta   90.00
_cell.angle_gamma   90.00
#
_symmetry.space_group_name_H-M   'P 1'
#
loop_
_entity.id
_entity.type
_entity.pdbx_description
1 polymer ?
#
loop_
_entity_poly.entity_id
_entity_poly.type
_entity_poly.pdbx_seq_one_letter_code
_entity_poly.pdbx_strand_id
1 'polypeptide(L)' 'GIASAYKPEDLIGKLTVMVANLAPRKMKFGVSEGMVLAASHGDEKAHPGIFVLQPWPGATPGMRVR' A
#
# COMPACT_ATOMS: atom_id res chain seq x y z
N GLY A 1 -4.98 7.88 1.36
CA GLY A 1 -4.99 6.82 0.34
C GLY A 1 -3.97 7.18 -0.73
N ILE A 2 -3.49 6.23 -1.52
CA ILE A 2 -2.31 6.45 -2.38
C ILE A 2 -2.61 7.11 -3.74
N ALA A 3 -3.87 7.47 -4.01
CA ALA A 3 -4.32 7.99 -5.31
C ALA A 3 -3.67 9.34 -5.71
N SER A 4 -3.19 10.13 -4.75
CA SER A 4 -2.47 11.38 -5.03
C SER A 4 -1.03 11.16 -5.50
N ALA A 5 -0.47 9.97 -5.27
CA ALA A 5 0.94 9.67 -5.53
C ALA A 5 1.15 8.71 -6.71
N TYR A 6 0.13 7.93 -7.09
CA TYR A 6 0.25 6.90 -8.13
C TYR A 6 -0.94 6.91 -9.08
N LYS A 7 -0.67 6.69 -10.37
CA LYS A 7 -1.72 6.35 -11.32
C LYS A 7 -2.02 4.85 -11.25
N PRO A 8 -3.23 4.40 -11.61
CA PRO A 8 -3.57 2.97 -11.60
C PRO A 8 -2.59 2.10 -12.39
N GLU A 9 -2.09 2.60 -13.51
CA GLU A 9 -1.20 1.88 -14.42
C GLU A 9 0.17 1.60 -13.78
N ASP A 10 0.63 2.48 -12.89
CA ASP A 10 1.93 2.37 -12.21
C ASP A 10 1.97 1.18 -11.23
N LEU A 11 0.79 0.71 -10.81
CA LEU A 11 0.62 -0.32 -9.78
C LEU A 11 0.40 -1.72 -10.36
N ILE A 12 0.12 -1.84 -11.66
CA ILE A 12 -0.15 -3.13 -12.31
C ILE A 12 1.12 -3.99 -12.28
N GLY A 13 0.99 -5.22 -11.77
CA GLY A 13 2.09 -6.18 -11.66
C GLY A 13 3.11 -5.88 -10.56
N LYS A 14 2.91 -4.83 -9.75
CA LYS A 14 3.76 -4.54 -8.59
C LYS A 14 3.37 -5.38 -7.38
N LEU A 15 4.37 -5.84 -6.64
CA LEU A 15 4.17 -6.44 -5.32
C LEU A 15 4.18 -5.35 -4.26
N THR A 16 3.38 -5.55 -3.21
CA THR A 16 3.30 -4.64 -2.06
C THR A 16 3.15 -5.44 -0.77
N VAL A 17 3.44 -4.78 0.35
CA VAL A 17 3.11 -5.29 1.68
C VAL A 17 1.67 -4.92 2.06
N MET A 18 0.94 -5.87 2.63
CA MET A 18 -0.45 -5.71 3.05
C MET A 18 -0.67 -6.25 4.47
N VAL A 19 -1.42 -5.51 5.27
CA VAL A 19 -1.99 -5.99 6.53
C VAL A 19 -3.35 -6.62 6.23
N ALA A 20 -3.45 -7.93 6.45
CA ALA A 20 -4.60 -8.75 6.07
C ALA A 20 -5.44 -9.26 7.25
N ASN A 21 -5.17 -8.81 8.48
CA ASN A 21 -5.91 -9.21 9.69
C ASN A 21 -6.84 -8.10 10.23
N LEU A 22 -7.03 -7.02 9.49
CA LEU A 22 -7.95 -5.95 9.87
C LEU A 22 -9.38 -6.36 9.52
N ALA A 23 -10.34 -5.94 10.34
CA ALA A 23 -11.75 -6.09 10.00
C ALA A 23 -12.06 -5.36 8.67
N PRO A 24 -12.89 -5.95 7.79
CA PRO A 24 -13.27 -5.31 6.54
C PRO A 24 -13.87 -3.93 6.76
N ARG A 25 -13.41 -2.95 5.99
CA ARG A 25 -13.86 -1.55 6.11
C ARG A 25 -14.67 -1.15 4.89
N LYS A 26 -15.93 -0.74 5.10
CA LYS A 26 -16.74 -0.15 4.03
C LYS A 26 -16.19 1.22 3.63
N MET A 27 -15.89 1.37 2.35
CA MET A 27 -15.35 2.57 1.71
C MET A 27 -16.34 3.06 0.65
N LYS A 28 -16.10 4.26 0.08
CA LYS A 28 -16.96 4.84 -0.96
C LYS A 28 -17.13 3.95 -2.21
N PHE A 29 -16.15 3.10 -2.51
CA PHE A 29 -16.06 2.33 -3.76
C PHE A 29 -16.19 0.81 -3.57
N GLY A 30 -16.51 0.35 -2.36
CA GLY A 30 -16.57 -1.08 -2.04
C GLY A 30 -16.09 -1.36 -0.62
N VAL A 31 -15.83 -2.63 -0.33
CA VAL A 31 -15.30 -3.08 0.94
C VAL A 31 -13.79 -3.30 0.81
N SER A 32 -13.02 -2.73 1.73
CA SER A 32 -11.57 -2.92 1.82
C SER A 32 -11.28 -4.08 2.76
N GLU A 33 -10.71 -5.16 2.23
CA GLU A 33 -10.35 -6.40 2.97
C GLU A 33 -8.95 -6.34 3.61
N GLY A 34 -8.30 -5.18 3.58
CA GLY A 34 -7.06 -4.93 4.30
C GLY A 34 -6.42 -3.61 3.93
N MET A 35 -5.15 -3.45 4.27
CA MET A 35 -4.43 -2.18 4.15
C MET A 35 -3.06 -2.39 3.49
N VAL A 36 -2.84 -1.71 2.37
CA VAL A 36 -1.51 -1.57 1.76
C VAL A 36 -0.64 -0.66 2.63
N LEU A 37 0.62 -1.06 2.86
CA LEU A 37 1.57 -0.25 3.61
C LEU A 37 2.35 0.71 2.69
N ALA A 38 2.50 1.95 3.14
CA ALA A 38 3.30 2.96 2.50
C ALA A 38 4.04 3.79 3.56
N ALA A 39 5.21 4.31 3.20
CA ALA A 39 5.95 5.27 3.99
C ALA A 39 5.62 6.70 3.53
N SER A 40 5.47 7.61 4.48
CA SER A 40 5.43 9.05 4.24
C SER A 40 6.15 9.75 5.38
N HIS A 41 6.66 10.95 5.13
CA HIS A 41 7.25 11.73 6.20
C HIS A 41 6.16 12.31 7.11
N GLY A 42 6.46 12.49 8.40
CA GLY A 42 5.51 13.09 9.35
C GLY A 42 5.28 14.59 9.10
N ASP A 43 6.28 15.27 8.52
CA ASP A 43 6.17 16.62 7.98
C ASP A 43 6.11 16.56 6.45
N GLU A 44 4.90 16.62 5.91
CA GLU A 44 4.63 16.60 4.46
C GLU A 44 5.11 17.87 3.75
N LYS A 45 5.30 18.99 4.45
CA LYS A 45 5.77 20.23 3.82
C LYS A 45 7.27 20.17 3.54
N ALA A 46 8.03 19.58 4.45
CA ALA A 46 9.47 19.39 4.29
C ALA A 46 9.78 18.25 3.32
N HIS A 47 9.05 17.13 3.42
CA HIS A 47 9.27 15.94 2.60
C HIS A 47 7.95 15.36 2.08
N PRO A 48 7.40 15.95 1.01
CA PRO A 48 6.16 15.47 0.42
C PRO A 48 6.39 14.12 -0.26
N GLY A 49 5.42 13.22 -0.13
CA GLY A 49 5.41 11.95 -0.87
C GLY A 49 4.81 10.80 -0.09
N ILE A 50 4.21 9.87 -0.83
CA ILE A 50 3.76 8.58 -0.32
C ILE A 50 4.48 7.51 -1.12
N PHE A 51 5.17 6.62 -0.43
CA PHE A 51 6.03 5.60 -1.02
C PHE A 51 5.50 4.21 -0.64
N VAL A 52 4.80 3.54 -1.57
CA VAL A 52 4.29 2.18 -1.34
C VAL A 52 5.46 1.23 -1.09
N LEU A 53 5.35 0.44 -0.01
CA LEU A 53 6.40 -0.50 0.36
C LEU A 53 6.40 -1.71 -0.56
N GLN A 54 7.51 -1.91 -1.26
CA GLN A 54 7.73 -3.06 -2.12
C GLN A 54 8.62 -4.09 -1.41
N PRO A 55 8.28 -5.39 -1.49
CA PRO A 55 9.15 -6.42 -0.97
C PRO A 55 10.40 -6.57 -1.85
N TRP A 56 11.44 -7.16 -1.27
CA TRP A 56 12.67 -7.48 -2.01
C TRP A 56 12.43 -8.55 -3.09
N PRO A 57 13.27 -8.58 -4.15
CA PRO A 57 13.19 -9.62 -5.18
C PRO A 57 13.23 -11.03 -4.59
N GLY A 58 12.42 -11.93 -5.15
CA GLY A 58 12.26 -13.30 -4.65
C GLY A 58 11.08 -13.47 -3.68
N ALA A 59 10.50 -12.38 -3.19
CA ALA A 59 9.22 -12.45 -2.47
C ALA A 59 8.09 -12.88 -3.41
N THR A 60 7.23 -13.79 -2.93
CA THR A 60 6.05 -14.25 -3.68
C THR A 60 4.76 -13.82 -2.98
N PRO A 61 3.63 -13.69 -3.72
CA PRO A 61 2.34 -13.42 -3.11
C PRO A 61 1.99 -14.43 -2.00
N GLY A 62 1.43 -13.93 -0.89
CA GLY A 62 1.04 -14.75 0.26
C GLY A 62 2.15 -15.07 1.26
N MET A 63 3.41 -14.68 1.00
CA MET A 63 4.47 -14.80 2.00
C MET A 63 4.13 -13.98 3.27
N ARG A 64 4.35 -14.58 4.44
CA ARG A 64 4.14 -13.91 5.72
C ARG A 64 5.26 -12.89 5.99
N VAL A 65 4.86 -11.66 6.26
CA VAL A 65 5.75 -10.60 6.79
C VAL A 65 6.10 -10.93 8.23
N ARG A 66 7.35 -10.74 8.62
CA ARG A 66 7.86 -10.96 9.98
C ARG A 66 8.68 -9.77 10.43
#